data_AF-A0A1H9X5E1-F1
#
_entry.id   AF-A0A1H9X5E1-F1
#
_cell.length_a   1.000
_cell.length_b   1.000
_cell.length_c   1.000
_cell.angle_alpha   90.00
_cell.angle_beta   90.00
_cell.angle_gamma   90.00
#
_symmetry.space_group_name_H-M   'P 1'
#
loop_
_entity.id
_entity.type
_entity.pdbx_description
1 polymer ?
#
loop_
_entity_poly.entity_id
_entity_poly.type
_entity_poly.pdbx_seq_one_letter_code
_entity_poly.pdbx_strand_id
1 'polypeptide(L)'
;MLIASYSFGSKENMIGDTSFYDKSKGYGFVDLSSPIGNTASERSLYAGGWNLRKSYKTPWDDIVTATDNGVYINHSRDVIIFKSLVPDFGTYKITLNVNADKGDIKDMRIFAGRRNLIASEIDVPLGESYSRSFYVNVTPYIPALTSVPCMEKAVYISITGKNAGISKLDIVQDQVPVLYVAGDSTLTDQNAPAPYYPYGSGGGWAQNIAQYFENISVCNYAHSGLTTNCFRDDGHWDILTKSIREGDIFMLQFGHNDQKRRNLTAFGGYINNLRWYVKKIREFGAYPIICSPISRIPFTDEETGKKCSLLKTYALAARQASEELNVPFIDLHTLTFNKWIELDDRANDYFMDQTHTNDYGASLIAEIVADEIRNNNIEPLCNFISPADPTPFTPDLDIKELPKEPEESSIFDINIPYVDIEGIPQYGRIATAFKGGLLDPCIMYLHPMQTMPRAQVLMVLFKALRIEGRRPYHGRYIDIVLFVTLHAS
;
A
#
# COMPACT_ATOMS: atom_id res chain seq x y z
N MET A 1 1.42 28.08 -3.92
CA MET A 1 0.24 28.91 -3.54
C MET A 1 -0.28 28.42 -2.20
N LEU A 2 -0.42 29.30 -1.19
CA LEU A 2 -1.03 28.90 0.09
C LEU A 2 -2.51 28.58 -0.15
N ILE A 3 -2.93 27.38 0.25
CA ILE A 3 -4.30 26.88 0.09
C ILE A 3 -5.05 27.00 1.40
N ALA A 4 -4.44 26.57 2.51
CA ALA A 4 -5.03 26.66 3.83
C ALA A 4 -3.95 26.74 4.92
N SER A 5 -4.32 27.36 6.04
CA SER A 5 -3.53 27.39 7.28
C SER A 5 -4.50 27.20 8.44
N TYR A 6 -4.31 26.13 9.21
CA TYR A 6 -5.16 25.76 10.32
C TYR A 6 -4.40 25.83 11.64
N SER A 7 -5.04 26.38 12.67
CA SER A 7 -4.55 26.35 14.04
C SER A 7 -5.52 25.52 14.89
N PHE A 8 -4.98 24.64 15.72
CA PHE A 8 -5.74 23.66 16.49
C PHE A 8 -5.67 23.97 17.97
N GLY A 9 -6.81 23.88 18.66
CA GLY A 9 -6.89 24.16 20.10
C GLY A 9 -8.28 24.56 20.56
N SER A 10 -8.39 24.84 21.87
CA SER A 10 -9.62 25.20 22.59
C SER A 10 -10.06 26.66 22.42
N LYS A 11 -9.17 27.54 21.93
CA LYS A 11 -9.46 28.98 21.82
C LYS A 11 -10.42 29.29 20.68
N GLU A 12 -11.09 30.43 20.79
CA GLU A 12 -12.01 30.93 19.77
C GLU A 12 -11.31 31.04 18.40
N ASN A 13 -11.99 30.60 17.34
CA ASN A 13 -11.49 30.52 15.95
C ASN A 13 -10.41 29.47 15.67
N MET A 14 -10.06 28.60 16.62
CA MET A 14 -9.23 27.43 16.38
C MET A 14 -10.09 26.20 16.03
N ILE A 15 -9.47 25.21 15.40
CA ILE A 15 -10.07 23.89 15.19
C ILE A 15 -9.94 23.10 16.51
N GLY A 16 -11.04 23.00 17.24
CA GLY A 16 -11.14 22.21 18.47
C GLY A 16 -11.42 20.73 18.22
N ASP A 17 -11.44 19.96 19.31
CA ASP A 17 -11.77 18.53 19.32
C ASP A 17 -13.19 18.22 18.83
N THR A 18 -14.13 19.15 18.92
CA THR A 18 -15.50 19.00 18.39
C THR A 18 -15.65 19.41 16.91
N SER A 19 -14.55 19.81 16.24
CA SER A 19 -14.58 20.29 14.86
C SER A 19 -14.54 19.15 13.83
N PHE A 20 -15.61 18.34 13.80
CA PHE A 20 -15.77 17.27 12.82
C PHE A 20 -15.83 17.80 11.39
N TYR A 21 -15.44 16.95 10.43
CA TYR A 21 -15.45 17.25 9.02
C TYR A 21 -16.85 17.63 8.55
N ASP A 22 -16.95 18.82 7.98
CA ASP A 22 -18.16 19.34 7.37
C ASP A 22 -17.90 19.65 5.90
N LYS A 23 -18.72 19.09 5.01
CA LYS A 23 -18.55 19.25 3.56
C LYS A 23 -18.68 20.70 3.08
N SER A 24 -19.49 21.52 3.76
CA SER A 24 -19.65 22.94 3.41
C SER A 24 -18.45 23.79 3.81
N LYS A 25 -17.81 23.45 4.94
CA LYS A 25 -16.53 24.05 5.37
C LYS A 25 -15.35 23.53 4.57
N GLY A 26 -15.43 22.27 4.13
CA GLY A 26 -14.38 21.58 3.39
C GLY A 26 -13.23 21.07 4.26
N TYR A 27 -13.34 21.09 5.59
CA TYR A 27 -12.31 20.56 6.49
C TYR A 27 -12.89 20.12 7.84
N GLY A 28 -12.09 19.36 8.60
CA GLY A 28 -12.38 18.95 9.98
C GLY A 28 -11.87 17.54 10.30
N PHE A 29 -12.07 17.12 11.54
CA PHE A 29 -11.71 15.77 11.99
C PHE A 29 -12.69 14.72 11.43
N VAL A 30 -12.17 13.59 10.94
CA VAL A 30 -12.99 12.50 10.41
C VAL A 30 -13.56 11.68 11.56
N ASP A 31 -14.89 11.57 11.61
CA ASP A 31 -15.59 10.64 12.50
C ASP A 31 -15.63 9.23 11.89
N LEU A 32 -14.82 8.32 12.44
CA LEU A 32 -14.79 6.92 12.01
C LEU A 32 -16.04 6.13 12.41
N SER A 33 -16.84 6.62 13.37
CA SER A 33 -18.08 5.97 13.79
C SER A 33 -19.24 6.16 12.81
N SER A 34 -19.12 7.16 11.94
CA SER A 34 -20.09 7.50 10.89
C SER A 34 -19.46 7.39 9.49
N PRO A 35 -19.01 6.20 9.06
CA PRO A 35 -18.19 6.07 7.87
C PRO A 35 -18.99 6.29 6.57
N ILE A 36 -18.34 6.88 5.57
CA ILE A 36 -18.91 7.13 4.24
C ILE A 36 -18.42 6.06 3.26
N GLY A 37 -19.33 5.37 2.58
CA GLY A 37 -19.00 4.34 1.58
C GLY A 37 -19.67 3.00 1.88
N ASN A 38 -19.79 2.15 0.86
CA ASN A 38 -20.54 0.89 0.96
C ASN A 38 -19.66 -0.30 1.38
N THR A 39 -18.38 -0.25 1.03
CA THR A 39 -17.41 -1.33 1.34
C THR A 39 -16.39 -0.87 2.38
N ALA A 40 -15.65 -1.80 2.99
CA ALA A 40 -14.54 -1.45 3.88
C ALA A 40 -13.43 -0.66 3.16
N SER A 41 -13.19 -0.94 1.88
CA SER A 41 -12.21 -0.22 1.05
C SER A 41 -12.66 1.19 0.70
N GLU A 42 -13.94 1.40 0.37
CA GLU A 42 -14.50 2.74 0.14
C GLU A 42 -14.53 3.56 1.44
N ARG A 43 -14.93 2.95 2.56
CA ARG A 43 -14.97 3.62 3.87
C ARG A 43 -13.59 4.12 4.31
N SER A 44 -12.57 3.28 4.18
CA SER A 44 -11.21 3.69 4.51
C SER A 44 -10.69 4.78 3.59
N LEU A 45 -11.07 4.77 2.30
CA LEU A 45 -10.65 5.81 1.35
C LEU A 45 -11.11 7.20 1.80
N TYR A 46 -12.38 7.32 2.21
CA TYR A 46 -12.93 8.59 2.70
C TYR A 46 -12.45 8.96 4.11
N ALA A 47 -11.69 8.08 4.75
CA ALA A 47 -11.13 8.26 6.09
C ALA A 47 -9.60 8.11 6.13
N GLY A 48 -8.90 8.47 5.06
CA GLY A 48 -7.43 8.54 5.06
C GLY A 48 -6.71 7.21 5.26
N GLY A 49 -7.35 6.09 4.88
CA GLY A 49 -6.84 4.73 5.04
C GLY A 49 -7.29 4.01 6.32
N TRP A 50 -8.19 4.59 7.10
CA TRP A 50 -8.59 4.04 8.40
C TRP A 50 -10.04 3.57 8.44
N ASN A 51 -10.30 2.47 9.15
CA ASN A 51 -11.64 1.98 9.50
C ASN A 51 -11.76 1.87 11.02
N LEU A 52 -12.95 2.02 11.58
CA LEU A 52 -13.16 1.74 13.00
C LEU A 52 -13.23 0.23 13.25
N ARG A 53 -12.52 -0.27 14.27
CA ARG A 53 -12.75 -1.63 14.80
C ARG A 53 -14.20 -1.75 15.26
N LYS A 54 -14.89 -2.83 14.90
CA LYS A 54 -16.29 -3.04 15.31
C LYS A 54 -16.42 -3.20 16.81
N SER A 55 -15.40 -3.81 17.43
CA SER A 55 -15.30 -3.98 18.88
C SER A 55 -15.04 -2.67 19.64
N TYR A 56 -14.53 -1.64 18.98
CA TYR A 56 -14.18 -0.38 19.62
C TYR A 56 -15.42 0.50 19.81
N LYS A 57 -15.70 0.85 21.06
CA LYS A 57 -16.89 1.59 21.49
C LYS A 57 -16.56 2.86 22.28
N THR A 58 -15.28 3.23 22.35
CA THR A 58 -14.83 4.43 23.05
C THR A 58 -15.43 5.67 22.38
N PRO A 59 -16.16 6.53 23.11
CA PRO A 59 -16.67 7.80 22.59
C PRO A 59 -15.54 8.73 22.13
N TRP A 60 -15.82 9.60 21.16
CA TRP A 60 -14.84 10.55 20.64
C TRP A 60 -14.21 11.44 21.73
N ASP A 61 -14.99 11.90 22.69
CA ASP A 61 -14.52 12.76 23.79
C ASP A 61 -13.51 12.05 24.71
N ASP A 62 -13.49 10.70 24.70
CA ASP A 62 -12.49 9.90 25.41
C ASP A 62 -11.25 9.65 24.54
N ILE A 63 -11.35 9.79 23.20
CA ILE A 63 -10.24 9.59 22.24
C ILE A 63 -9.37 10.84 22.15
N VAL A 64 -9.98 12.03 22.17
CA VAL A 64 -9.27 13.30 21.95
C VAL A 64 -9.55 14.34 23.02
N THR A 65 -8.64 15.30 23.16
CA THR A 65 -8.85 16.48 24.00
C THR A 65 -8.14 17.68 23.40
N ALA A 66 -8.84 18.81 23.31
CA ALA A 66 -8.24 20.09 22.95
C ALA A 66 -7.58 20.77 24.16
N THR A 67 -6.38 21.31 23.97
CA THR A 67 -5.76 22.31 24.86
C THR A 67 -5.68 23.66 24.13
N ASP A 68 -5.16 24.67 24.82
CA ASP A 68 -4.91 25.99 24.25
C ASP A 68 -3.94 26.01 23.06
N ASN A 69 -3.15 24.95 22.83
CA ASN A 69 -2.16 24.89 21.76
C ASN A 69 -2.22 23.62 20.89
N GLY A 70 -3.29 22.83 20.95
CA GLY A 70 -3.47 21.71 20.05
C GLY A 70 -4.67 20.83 20.34
N VAL A 71 -4.88 19.82 19.49
CA VAL A 71 -5.83 18.72 19.72
C VAL A 71 -5.04 17.41 19.80
N TYR A 72 -5.22 16.69 20.90
CA TYR A 72 -4.35 15.58 21.32
C TYR A 72 -5.12 14.28 21.49
N ILE A 73 -4.47 13.16 21.20
CA ILE A 73 -5.01 11.83 21.52
C ILE A 73 -4.77 11.44 22.98
N ASN A 74 -5.73 10.71 23.52
CA ASN A 74 -5.77 10.31 24.92
C ASN A 74 -5.16 8.94 25.17
N HIS A 75 -5.32 8.00 24.23
CA HIS A 75 -4.69 6.69 24.30
C HIS A 75 -3.68 6.50 23.16
N SER A 76 -2.58 5.79 23.42
CA SER A 76 -1.44 5.71 22.50
C SER A 76 -1.75 5.08 21.14
N ARG A 77 -2.81 4.26 21.07
CA ARG A 77 -3.25 3.57 19.83
C ARG A 77 -4.39 4.29 19.14
N ASP A 78 -4.94 5.34 19.73
CA ASP A 78 -5.94 6.14 19.06
C ASP A 78 -5.35 6.78 17.80
N VAL A 79 -6.24 7.09 16.86
CA VAL A 79 -5.89 7.72 15.59
C VAL A 79 -6.79 8.91 15.41
N ILE A 80 -6.20 10.09 15.29
CA ILE A 80 -6.91 11.28 14.80
C ILE A 80 -6.62 11.47 13.33
N ILE A 81 -7.64 11.88 12.58
CA ILE A 81 -7.56 12.08 11.14
C ILE A 81 -8.15 13.45 10.83
N PHE A 82 -7.32 14.35 10.32
CA PHE A 82 -7.78 15.63 9.82
C PHE A 82 -7.88 15.60 8.30
N LYS A 83 -9.05 15.99 7.79
CA LYS A 83 -9.35 16.08 6.36
C LYS A 83 -9.47 17.54 5.94
N SER A 84 -8.89 17.89 4.80
CA SER A 84 -9.03 19.20 4.16
C SER A 84 -9.19 19.03 2.65
N LEU A 85 -10.24 19.62 2.08
CA LEU A 85 -10.46 19.68 0.65
C LEU A 85 -9.47 20.66 0.01
N VAL A 86 -8.97 20.30 -1.16
CA VAL A 86 -8.07 21.13 -1.97
C VAL A 86 -8.71 21.41 -3.33
N PRO A 87 -8.37 22.53 -3.99
CA PRO A 87 -9.09 22.95 -5.21
C PRO A 87 -8.84 22.00 -6.39
N ASP A 88 -7.64 21.44 -6.50
CA ASP A 88 -7.19 20.70 -7.70
C ASP A 88 -6.45 19.40 -7.38
N PHE A 89 -6.36 18.52 -8.39
CA PHE A 89 -5.40 17.42 -8.34
C PHE A 89 -3.99 17.98 -8.53
N GLY A 90 -3.01 17.37 -7.87
CA GLY A 90 -1.61 17.80 -7.93
C GLY A 90 -0.88 17.58 -6.62
N THR A 91 0.30 18.19 -6.52
CA THR A 91 1.18 18.09 -5.36
C THR A 91 0.96 19.24 -4.38
N TYR A 92 0.98 18.90 -3.09
CA TYR A 92 0.79 19.84 -2.00
C TYR A 92 1.88 19.62 -0.96
N LYS A 93 2.61 20.68 -0.63
CA LYS A 93 3.50 20.73 0.53
C LYS A 93 2.65 20.91 1.78
N ILE A 94 2.83 20.01 2.72
CA ILE A 94 2.19 20.02 4.02
C ILE A 94 3.25 20.38 5.05
N THR A 95 2.96 21.35 5.91
CA THR A 95 3.77 21.64 7.10
C THR A 95 2.93 21.38 8.34
N LEU A 96 3.24 20.30 9.05
CA LEU A 96 2.59 19.89 10.28
C LEU A 96 3.45 20.31 11.47
N ASN A 97 2.82 20.94 12.46
CA ASN A 97 3.43 21.27 13.73
C ASN A 97 2.67 20.57 14.87
N VAL A 98 3.46 20.14 15.86
CA VAL A 98 3.00 19.43 17.05
C VAL A 98 3.69 20.03 18.26
N ASN A 99 2.93 20.28 19.33
CA ASN A 99 3.47 20.78 20.60
C ASN A 99 3.23 19.73 21.68
N ALA A 100 4.23 19.38 22.47
CA ALA A 100 4.07 18.45 23.58
C ALA A 100 3.51 19.17 24.82
N ASP A 101 2.18 19.31 24.89
CA ASP A 101 1.51 20.09 25.94
C ASP A 101 0.99 19.24 27.11
N LYS A 102 0.44 18.06 26.81
CA LYS A 102 -0.23 17.19 27.79
C LYS A 102 0.74 16.31 28.57
N GLY A 103 1.97 16.18 28.07
CA GLY A 103 3.02 15.31 28.55
C GLY A 103 3.99 15.00 27.42
N ASP A 104 5.02 14.21 27.71
CA ASP A 104 5.92 13.71 26.66
C ASP A 104 5.12 12.99 25.59
N ILE A 105 5.38 13.35 24.33
CA ILE A 105 4.93 12.60 23.16
C ILE A 105 5.88 11.43 22.96
N LYS A 106 5.32 10.22 22.81
CA LYS A 106 6.10 8.98 22.63
C LYS A 106 5.57 8.14 21.48
N ASP A 107 6.48 7.62 20.66
CA ASP A 107 6.18 6.82 19.46
C ASP A 107 5.08 7.48 18.59
N MET A 108 5.23 8.78 18.34
CA MET A 108 4.33 9.46 17.42
C MET A 108 4.63 9.04 15.99
N ARG A 109 3.57 8.69 15.26
CA ARG A 109 3.64 8.40 13.82
C ARG A 109 2.72 9.33 13.07
N ILE A 110 3.23 9.84 11.96
CA ILE A 110 2.51 10.75 11.06
C ILE A 110 2.27 10.00 9.77
N PHE A 111 1.01 9.97 9.36
CA PHE A 111 0.58 9.43 8.08
C PHE A 111 -0.10 10.52 7.25
N ALA A 112 -0.09 10.33 5.94
CA ALA A 112 -0.83 11.17 5.02
C ALA A 112 -1.54 10.36 3.94
N GLY A 113 -2.51 10.99 3.27
CA GLY A 113 -3.25 10.36 2.18
C GLY A 113 -3.96 9.10 2.65
N ARG A 114 -3.66 7.95 2.02
CA ARG A 114 -4.28 6.66 2.34
C ARG A 114 -3.39 5.86 3.29
N ARG A 115 -3.02 6.46 4.42
CA ARG A 115 -2.10 5.88 5.42
C ARG A 115 -0.66 5.69 4.90
N ASN A 116 -0.18 6.59 4.04
CA ASN A 116 1.24 6.62 3.68
C ASN A 116 2.05 7.10 4.89
N LEU A 117 3.03 6.31 5.34
CA LEU A 117 3.85 6.66 6.50
C LEU A 117 4.85 7.76 6.11
N ILE A 118 4.79 8.88 6.83
CA ILE A 118 5.59 10.09 6.59
C ILE A 118 6.75 10.21 7.57
N ALA A 119 6.52 9.80 8.81
CA ALA A 119 7.53 9.72 9.85
C ALA A 119 7.02 8.83 11.00
N SER A 120 7.90 8.09 11.63
CA SER A 120 7.63 7.24 12.79
C SER A 120 8.66 7.49 13.88
N GLU A 121 8.44 6.87 15.05
CA GLU A 121 9.39 6.88 16.18
C GLU A 121 9.72 8.30 16.67
N ILE A 122 8.75 9.22 16.57
CA ILE A 122 8.93 10.60 17.01
C ILE A 122 8.62 10.70 18.50
N ASP A 123 9.64 11.04 19.27
CA ASP A 123 9.54 11.40 20.68
C ASP A 123 9.72 12.92 20.85
N VAL A 124 8.84 13.58 21.60
CA VAL A 124 8.92 15.03 21.87
C VAL A 124 8.76 15.25 23.38
N PRO A 125 9.79 15.76 24.09
CA PRO A 125 9.69 16.09 25.51
C PRO A 125 8.60 17.13 25.79
N LEU A 126 7.94 17.03 26.96
CA LEU A 126 6.98 18.03 27.42
C LEU A 126 7.55 19.46 27.34
N GLY A 127 6.80 20.36 26.72
CA GLY A 127 7.17 21.76 26.52
C GLY A 127 7.96 22.03 25.23
N GLU A 128 8.37 21.01 24.49
CA GLU A 128 9.01 21.15 23.18
C GLU A 128 8.00 21.07 22.03
N SER A 129 8.48 21.32 20.82
CA SER A 129 7.67 21.27 19.60
C SER A 129 8.41 20.56 18.48
N TYR A 130 7.64 19.90 17.63
CA TYR A 130 8.12 19.20 16.45
C TYR A 130 7.44 19.77 15.20
N SER A 131 8.20 19.91 14.12
CA SER A 131 7.69 20.37 12.83
C SER A 131 8.21 19.48 11.71
N ARG A 132 7.32 19.05 10.82
CA ARG A 132 7.66 18.23 9.65
C ARG A 132 7.00 18.81 8.42
N SER A 133 7.81 19.03 7.38
CA SER A 133 7.34 19.36 6.03
C SER A 133 7.49 18.14 5.12
N PHE A 134 6.47 17.86 4.32
CA PHE A 134 6.46 16.74 3.36
C PHE A 134 5.47 17.02 2.21
N TYR A 135 5.51 16.21 1.16
CA TYR A 135 4.64 16.40 -0.02
C TYR A 135 3.62 15.27 -0.16
N VAL A 136 2.36 15.66 -0.40
CA VAL A 136 1.25 14.74 -0.70
C VAL A 136 0.81 14.96 -2.14
N ASN A 137 0.58 13.87 -2.88
CA ASN A 137 -0.03 13.91 -4.19
C ASN A 137 -1.53 13.61 -4.06
N VAL A 138 -2.37 14.52 -4.53
CA VAL A 138 -3.82 14.35 -4.60
C VAL A 138 -4.18 14.02 -6.04
N THR A 139 -4.66 12.80 -6.27
CA THR A 139 -4.98 12.25 -7.60
C THR A 139 -6.29 11.45 -7.54
N PRO A 140 -7.02 11.27 -8.66
CA PRO A 140 -7.99 10.20 -8.74
C PRO A 140 -7.39 8.84 -8.39
N TYR A 141 -8.22 7.95 -7.87
CA TYR A 141 -7.82 6.61 -7.44
C TYR A 141 -8.98 5.64 -7.64
N ILE A 142 -8.74 4.45 -8.21
CA ILE A 142 -9.77 3.40 -8.37
C ILE A 142 -9.68 2.45 -7.17
N PRO A 143 -10.62 2.46 -6.21
CA PRO A 143 -10.52 1.57 -5.06
C PRO A 143 -10.55 0.09 -5.45
N ALA A 144 -9.98 -0.77 -4.62
CA ALA A 144 -10.11 -2.21 -4.82
C ALA A 144 -11.60 -2.61 -4.89
N LEU A 145 -11.93 -3.58 -5.73
CA LEU A 145 -13.28 -4.14 -5.89
C LEU A 145 -14.30 -3.17 -6.53
N THR A 146 -13.84 -2.10 -7.17
CA THR A 146 -14.69 -1.19 -7.96
C THR A 146 -13.97 -0.77 -9.24
N SER A 147 -14.73 -0.42 -10.27
CA SER A 147 -14.24 0.17 -11.52
C SER A 147 -14.40 1.68 -11.58
N VAL A 148 -15.02 2.28 -10.55
CA VAL A 148 -15.32 3.71 -10.51
C VAL A 148 -14.19 4.44 -9.79
N PRO A 149 -13.51 5.40 -10.44
CA PRO A 149 -12.50 6.21 -9.78
C PRO A 149 -13.14 7.14 -8.75
N CYS A 150 -12.56 7.18 -7.55
CA CYS A 150 -12.78 8.24 -6.59
C CYS A 150 -12.13 9.53 -7.12
N MET A 151 -12.92 10.60 -7.17
CA MET A 151 -12.52 11.92 -7.67
C MET A 151 -12.38 12.95 -6.55
N GLU A 152 -12.32 12.51 -5.29
CA GLU A 152 -12.20 13.42 -4.18
C GLU A 152 -10.82 14.09 -4.14
N LYS A 153 -10.83 15.42 -4.02
CA LYS A 153 -9.63 16.24 -3.90
C LYS A 153 -9.43 16.61 -2.44
N ALA A 154 -8.80 15.73 -1.68
CA ALA A 154 -8.60 15.93 -0.25
C ALA A 154 -7.18 15.54 0.19
N VAL A 155 -6.66 16.31 1.13
CA VAL A 155 -5.51 15.94 1.95
C VAL A 155 -6.04 15.33 3.25
N TYR A 156 -5.47 14.18 3.60
CA TYR A 156 -5.69 13.49 4.86
C TYR A 156 -4.39 13.48 5.64
N ILE A 157 -4.45 13.83 6.92
CA ILE A 157 -3.33 13.77 7.86
C ILE A 157 -3.80 12.93 9.05
N SER A 158 -3.07 11.87 9.37
CA SER A 158 -3.39 11.02 10.51
C SER A 158 -2.23 10.95 11.49
N ILE A 159 -2.53 10.98 12.78
CA ILE A 159 -1.53 10.88 13.84
C ILE A 159 -1.95 9.84 14.86
N THR A 160 -0.97 9.08 15.34
CA THR A 160 -1.07 8.14 16.46
C THR A 160 0.17 8.30 17.37
N GLY A 161 0.17 7.68 18.56
CA GLY A 161 1.24 7.80 19.56
C GLY A 161 0.76 8.35 20.91
N LYS A 162 1.51 8.13 21.97
CA LYS A 162 1.09 8.63 23.30
C LYS A 162 1.16 10.16 23.34
N ASN A 163 0.08 10.81 23.79
CA ASN A 163 -0.06 12.27 23.88
C ASN A 163 0.17 13.02 22.56
N ALA A 164 0.21 12.33 21.42
CA ALA A 164 0.44 12.98 20.13
C ALA A 164 -0.73 13.90 19.77
N GLY A 165 -0.49 14.89 18.92
CA GLY A 165 -1.54 15.85 18.56
C GLY A 165 -1.17 16.71 17.37
N ILE A 166 -2.05 17.63 17.03
CA ILE A 166 -1.86 18.62 15.96
C ILE A 166 -2.00 20.00 16.59
N SER A 167 -1.02 20.88 16.37
CA SER A 167 -1.09 22.29 16.81
C SER A 167 -1.30 23.25 15.62
N LYS A 168 -0.65 22.99 14.49
CA LYS A 168 -0.80 23.78 13.26
C LYS A 168 -0.61 22.94 12.01
N LEU A 169 -1.37 23.24 10.96
CA LEU A 169 -1.24 22.61 9.63
C LEU A 169 -1.30 23.67 8.54
N ASP A 170 -0.23 23.80 7.76
CA ASP A 170 -0.20 24.62 6.53
C ASP A 170 -0.26 23.70 5.30
N ILE A 171 -1.08 24.07 4.32
CA ILE A 171 -1.23 23.36 3.04
C ILE A 171 -0.91 24.34 1.92
N VAL A 172 0.15 24.06 1.17
CA VAL A 172 0.62 24.89 0.06
C VAL A 172 0.65 24.04 -1.20
N GLN A 173 -0.10 24.44 -2.23
CA GLN A 173 0.05 23.82 -3.55
C GLN A 173 1.43 24.20 -4.11
N ASP A 174 2.20 23.20 -4.49
CA ASP A 174 3.57 23.35 -4.93
C ASP A 174 3.90 22.30 -5.98
N GLN A 175 4.78 22.60 -6.92
CA GLN A 175 5.08 21.74 -8.06
C GLN A 175 6.44 21.08 -7.85
N VAL A 176 6.43 19.82 -7.43
CA VAL A 176 7.63 18.98 -7.26
C VAL A 176 7.54 17.72 -8.12
N PRO A 177 8.66 17.06 -8.46
CA PRO A 177 8.61 15.75 -9.10
C PRO A 177 7.75 14.77 -8.29
N VAL A 178 7.16 13.80 -8.98
CA VAL A 178 6.38 12.73 -8.35
C VAL A 178 7.09 11.40 -8.60
N LEU A 179 7.31 10.63 -7.52
CA LEU A 179 7.60 9.22 -7.59
C LEU A 179 6.28 8.46 -7.69
N TYR A 180 5.93 8.05 -8.90
CA TYR A 180 4.85 7.11 -9.15
C TYR A 180 5.30 5.69 -8.87
N VAL A 181 4.50 4.95 -8.12
CA VAL A 181 4.74 3.55 -7.83
C VAL A 181 3.56 2.72 -8.30
N ALA A 182 3.80 1.65 -9.07
CA ALA A 182 2.75 0.73 -9.49
C ALA A 182 3.12 -0.72 -9.21
N GLY A 183 2.12 -1.47 -8.73
CA GLY A 183 2.30 -2.87 -8.38
C GLY A 183 1.05 -3.54 -7.82
N ASP A 184 1.29 -4.61 -7.06
CA ASP A 184 0.27 -5.47 -6.47
C ASP A 184 0.04 -5.22 -4.96
N SER A 185 -0.58 -6.18 -4.25
CA SER A 185 -0.88 -6.09 -2.81
C SER A 185 0.36 -5.87 -1.93
N THR A 186 1.55 -6.25 -2.39
CA THR A 186 2.80 -6.11 -1.63
C THR A 186 3.34 -4.67 -1.62
N LEU A 187 2.78 -3.79 -2.44
CA LEU A 187 3.07 -2.35 -2.47
C LEU A 187 1.92 -1.50 -1.97
N THR A 188 0.69 -2.00 -2.13
CA THR A 188 -0.57 -1.27 -1.95
C THR A 188 -0.68 -0.59 -0.59
N ASP A 189 -1.26 0.61 -0.59
CA ASP A 189 -1.75 1.23 0.63
C ASP A 189 -2.95 0.44 1.18
N GLN A 190 -2.70 -0.33 2.23
CA GLN A 190 -3.73 -1.14 2.89
C GLN A 190 -4.52 -0.26 3.88
N ASN A 191 -5.73 -0.68 4.22
CA ASN A 191 -6.46 -0.02 5.29
C ASN A 191 -6.03 -0.54 6.67
N ALA A 192 -6.18 0.28 7.72
CA ALA A 192 -5.98 -0.14 9.10
C ALA A 192 -7.25 0.04 9.92
N PRO A 193 -7.53 -0.90 10.82
CA PRO A 193 -8.46 -0.68 11.91
C PRO A 193 -7.87 0.29 12.96
N ALA A 194 -8.70 1.22 13.46
CA ALA A 194 -8.45 2.05 14.64
C ALA A 194 -9.21 1.48 15.87
N PRO A 195 -8.60 1.38 17.07
CA PRO A 195 -7.23 1.75 17.41
C PRO A 195 -6.19 0.93 16.66
N TYR A 196 -5.02 1.54 16.48
CA TYR A 196 -3.97 1.07 15.60
C TYR A 196 -3.09 0.00 16.25
N TYR A 197 -2.94 -1.12 15.55
CA TYR A 197 -2.06 -2.23 15.90
C TYR A 197 -1.26 -2.58 14.64
N PRO A 198 -0.01 -2.11 14.52
CA PRO A 198 0.82 -2.33 13.34
C PRO A 198 1.02 -3.81 13.01
N TYR A 199 1.22 -4.67 14.02
CA TYR A 199 1.38 -6.11 13.85
C TYR A 199 0.16 -6.76 13.17
N GLY A 200 -1.04 -6.27 13.51
CA GLY A 200 -2.30 -6.76 12.98
C GLY A 200 -2.84 -5.98 11.78
N SER A 201 -2.03 -5.07 11.22
CA SER A 201 -2.40 -4.25 10.08
C SER A 201 -1.52 -4.66 8.90
N GLY A 202 -2.15 -5.04 7.79
CA GLY A 202 -1.43 -5.28 6.54
C GLY A 202 -0.77 -3.98 6.06
N GLY A 203 0.35 -4.07 5.37
CA GLY A 203 1.04 -2.92 4.79
C GLY A 203 1.79 -3.29 3.51
N GLY A 204 1.77 -2.41 2.52
CA GLY A 204 2.65 -2.51 1.36
C GLY A 204 3.90 -1.66 1.53
N TRP A 205 5.03 -2.04 0.94
CA TRP A 205 6.27 -1.29 1.17
C TRP A 205 6.22 0.13 0.59
N ALA A 206 5.51 0.34 -0.52
CA ALA A 206 5.38 1.67 -1.12
C ALA A 206 4.50 2.62 -0.28
N GLN A 207 3.63 2.08 0.58
CA GLN A 207 2.94 2.86 1.61
C GLN A 207 3.92 3.50 2.60
N ASN A 208 5.07 2.87 2.84
CA ASN A 208 6.02 3.25 3.88
C ASN A 208 7.26 3.99 3.35
N ILE A 209 7.40 4.15 2.04
CA ILE A 209 8.64 4.71 1.46
C ILE A 209 8.73 6.24 1.53
N ALA A 210 7.59 6.93 1.66
CA ALA A 210 7.54 8.39 1.63
C ALA A 210 8.38 9.08 2.73
N GLN A 211 8.55 8.41 3.88
CA GLN A 211 9.35 8.93 4.99
C GLN A 211 10.82 9.17 4.67
N TYR A 212 11.36 8.46 3.66
CA TYR A 212 12.75 8.57 3.25
C TYR A 212 13.00 9.65 2.21
N PHE A 213 11.96 10.37 1.76
CA PHE A 213 12.06 11.29 0.64
C PHE A 213 11.79 12.75 1.04
N GLU A 214 12.56 13.65 0.43
CA GLU A 214 12.46 15.09 0.56
C GLU A 214 12.33 15.73 -0.82
N ASN A 215 11.58 16.85 -0.91
CA ASN A 215 11.42 17.63 -2.16
C ASN A 215 10.86 16.85 -3.37
N ILE A 216 10.18 15.73 -3.12
CA ILE A 216 9.46 14.90 -4.06
C ILE A 216 8.18 14.40 -3.39
N SER A 217 7.13 14.11 -4.16
CA SER A 217 5.93 13.45 -3.64
C SER A 217 5.89 11.99 -4.05
N VAL A 218 5.46 11.08 -3.16
CA VAL A 218 5.23 9.67 -3.51
C VAL A 218 3.74 9.45 -3.80
N CYS A 219 3.44 8.84 -4.94
CA CYS A 219 2.10 8.52 -5.38
C CYS A 219 1.98 7.03 -5.69
N ASN A 220 1.34 6.29 -4.77
CA ASN A 220 1.20 4.84 -4.86
C ASN A 220 -0.09 4.44 -5.61
N TYR A 221 0.05 3.92 -6.82
CA TYR A 221 -1.02 3.33 -7.64
C TYR A 221 -1.04 1.80 -7.60
N ALA A 222 -0.37 1.18 -6.63
CA ALA A 222 -0.49 -0.26 -6.45
C ALA A 222 -1.85 -0.65 -5.84
N HIS A 223 -2.40 -1.77 -6.31
CA HIS A 223 -3.63 -2.33 -5.76
C HIS A 223 -3.55 -3.86 -5.58
N SER A 224 -4.26 -4.34 -4.55
CA SER A 224 -4.39 -5.75 -4.27
C SER A 224 -4.99 -6.51 -5.45
N GLY A 225 -4.25 -7.53 -5.93
CA GLY A 225 -4.68 -8.40 -7.03
C GLY A 225 -4.24 -7.97 -8.43
N LEU A 226 -3.67 -6.77 -8.59
CA LEU A 226 -3.24 -6.31 -9.91
C LEU A 226 -2.15 -7.18 -10.52
N THR A 227 -2.23 -7.28 -11.84
CA THR A 227 -1.21 -7.82 -12.73
C THR A 227 -0.70 -6.69 -13.63
N THR A 228 0.40 -6.92 -14.35
CA THR A 228 0.85 -6.00 -15.38
C THR A 228 -0.21 -5.72 -16.46
N ASN A 229 -1.14 -6.63 -16.72
CA ASN A 229 -2.27 -6.37 -17.64
C ASN A 229 -3.35 -5.53 -16.97
N CYS A 230 -3.87 -5.96 -15.81
CA CYS A 230 -4.96 -5.26 -15.12
C CYS A 230 -4.62 -3.79 -14.85
N PHE A 231 -3.37 -3.48 -14.48
CA PHE A 231 -2.96 -2.10 -14.28
C PHE A 231 -3.17 -1.21 -15.52
N ARG A 232 -2.99 -1.76 -16.73
CA ARG A 232 -3.28 -1.07 -18.00
C ARG A 232 -4.75 -1.14 -18.35
N ASP A 233 -5.29 -2.35 -18.40
CA ASP A 233 -6.58 -2.66 -19.02
C ASP A 233 -7.76 -2.23 -18.13
N ASP A 234 -7.55 -2.09 -16.82
CA ASP A 234 -8.58 -1.68 -15.85
C ASP A 234 -8.57 -0.15 -15.56
N GLY A 235 -7.80 0.63 -16.31
CA GLY A 235 -7.83 2.10 -16.28
C GLY A 235 -6.95 2.77 -15.23
N HIS A 236 -6.20 2.03 -14.42
CA HIS A 236 -5.25 2.60 -13.45
C HIS A 236 -4.14 3.39 -14.17
N TRP A 237 -3.59 2.83 -15.26
CA TRP A 237 -2.66 3.51 -16.15
C TRP A 237 -3.25 4.81 -16.74
N ASP A 238 -4.53 4.80 -17.11
CA ASP A 238 -5.20 5.96 -17.72
C ASP A 238 -5.36 7.13 -16.74
N ILE A 239 -5.42 6.87 -15.44
CA ILE A 239 -5.40 7.93 -14.42
C ILE A 239 -4.01 8.55 -14.37
N LEU A 240 -2.98 7.73 -14.30
CA LEU A 240 -1.61 8.18 -14.19
C LEU A 240 -1.15 8.98 -15.41
N THR A 241 -1.51 8.55 -16.62
CA THR A 241 -1.11 9.23 -17.87
C THR A 241 -1.66 10.65 -18.01
N LYS A 242 -2.68 11.03 -17.23
CA LYS A 242 -3.21 12.39 -17.18
C LYS A 242 -2.39 13.32 -16.28
N SER A 243 -1.53 12.77 -15.42
CA SER A 243 -0.82 13.50 -14.37
C SER A 243 0.70 13.45 -14.53
N ILE A 244 1.23 12.35 -15.06
CA ILE A 244 2.68 12.16 -15.24
C ILE A 244 3.25 13.18 -16.23
N ARG A 245 4.43 13.71 -15.91
CA ARG A 245 5.14 14.71 -16.71
C ARG A 245 6.63 14.41 -16.82
N GLU A 246 7.30 15.19 -17.65
CA GLU A 246 8.75 15.19 -17.76
C GLU A 246 9.39 15.46 -16.39
N GLY A 247 10.42 14.68 -16.05
CA GLY A 247 11.12 14.79 -14.77
C GLY A 247 10.57 13.92 -13.64
N ASP A 248 9.35 13.38 -13.77
CA ASP A 248 8.81 12.43 -12.79
C ASP A 248 9.55 11.09 -12.83
N ILE A 249 9.42 10.30 -11.76
CA ILE A 249 10.01 8.98 -11.62
C ILE A 249 8.88 7.95 -11.57
N PHE A 250 9.07 6.80 -12.22
CA PHE A 250 8.11 5.72 -12.19
C PHE A 250 8.79 4.41 -11.79
N MET A 251 8.39 3.85 -10.64
CA MET A 251 8.85 2.56 -10.14
C MET A 251 7.79 1.47 -10.36
N LEU A 252 8.19 0.36 -11.00
CA LEU A 252 7.32 -0.78 -11.32
C LEU A 252 7.74 -2.01 -10.52
N GLN A 253 6.78 -2.66 -9.84
CA GLN A 253 6.98 -4.00 -9.27
C GLN A 253 5.71 -4.86 -9.42
N PHE A 254 5.80 -5.92 -10.21
CA PHE A 254 4.72 -6.89 -10.41
C PHE A 254 5.27 -8.32 -10.36
N GLY A 255 4.39 -9.33 -10.47
CA GLY A 255 4.79 -10.74 -10.52
C GLY A 255 3.93 -11.67 -9.66
N HIS A 256 3.44 -11.22 -8.50
CA HIS A 256 2.70 -12.11 -7.59
C HIS A 256 1.39 -12.64 -8.18
N ASN A 257 0.71 -11.80 -8.97
CA ASN A 257 -0.54 -12.16 -9.62
C ASN A 257 -0.33 -12.53 -11.09
N ASP A 258 0.68 -11.97 -11.75
CA ASP A 258 1.09 -12.34 -13.10
C ASP A 258 1.40 -13.84 -13.20
N GLN A 259 2.07 -14.42 -12.19
CA GLN A 259 2.35 -15.86 -12.15
C GLN A 259 1.11 -16.76 -12.15
N LYS A 260 -0.05 -16.21 -11.82
CA LYS A 260 -1.34 -16.93 -11.79
C LYS A 260 -2.03 -16.86 -13.15
N ARG A 261 -1.52 -16.09 -14.11
CA ARG A 261 -2.10 -15.85 -15.44
C ARG A 261 -1.28 -16.51 -16.53
N ARG A 262 -1.94 -17.27 -17.40
CA ARG A 262 -1.25 -18.03 -18.47
C ARG A 262 -0.63 -17.16 -19.53
N ASN A 263 -1.24 -16.02 -19.83
CA ASN A 263 -0.75 -15.07 -20.82
C ASN A 263 0.39 -14.20 -20.26
N LEU A 264 0.66 -14.24 -18.96
CA LEU A 264 1.68 -13.44 -18.29
C LEU A 264 2.81 -14.31 -17.73
N THR A 265 3.21 -15.35 -18.48
CA THR A 265 4.45 -16.08 -18.15
C THR A 265 5.63 -15.12 -18.05
N ALA A 266 6.58 -15.41 -17.14
CA ALA A 266 7.71 -14.54 -16.82
C ALA A 266 8.43 -14.01 -18.08
N PHE A 267 8.93 -14.90 -18.93
CA PHE A 267 9.61 -14.54 -20.20
C PHE A 267 8.67 -14.43 -21.41
N GLY A 268 7.36 -14.31 -21.18
CA GLY A 268 6.34 -14.09 -22.18
C GLY A 268 5.65 -12.73 -21.98
N GLY A 269 4.37 -12.75 -21.62
CA GLY A 269 3.58 -11.51 -21.48
C GLY A 269 4.06 -10.59 -20.36
N TYR A 270 4.58 -11.14 -19.26
CA TYR A 270 5.05 -10.32 -18.14
C TYR A 270 6.21 -9.40 -18.54
N ILE A 271 7.33 -9.98 -19.04
CA ILE A 271 8.48 -9.20 -19.50
C ILE A 271 8.12 -8.24 -20.65
N ASN A 272 7.22 -8.66 -21.55
CA ASN A 272 6.75 -7.82 -22.65
C ASN A 272 5.98 -6.60 -22.14
N ASN A 273 5.16 -6.75 -21.10
CA ASN A 273 4.49 -5.64 -20.47
C ASN A 273 5.46 -4.69 -19.77
N LEU A 274 6.49 -5.20 -19.07
CA LEU A 274 7.53 -4.34 -18.48
C LEU A 274 8.23 -3.50 -19.55
N ARG A 275 8.61 -4.12 -20.68
CA ARG A 275 9.18 -3.41 -21.85
C ARG A 275 8.24 -2.31 -22.36
N TRP A 276 6.96 -2.63 -22.47
CA TRP A 276 5.95 -1.66 -22.91
C TRP A 276 5.84 -0.48 -21.94
N TYR A 277 5.74 -0.72 -20.63
CA TYR A 277 5.65 0.34 -19.63
C TYR A 277 6.88 1.25 -19.65
N VAL A 278 8.09 0.68 -19.65
CA VAL A 278 9.33 1.47 -19.73
C VAL A 278 9.35 2.36 -20.97
N LYS A 279 8.95 1.82 -22.13
CA LYS A 279 8.85 2.62 -23.36
C LYS A 279 7.86 3.77 -23.20
N LYS A 280 6.68 3.51 -22.64
CA LYS A 280 5.65 4.54 -22.44
C LYS A 280 6.05 5.60 -21.42
N ILE A 281 6.68 5.21 -20.32
CA ILE A 281 7.19 6.16 -19.32
C ILE A 281 8.20 7.12 -19.96
N ARG A 282 9.10 6.60 -20.80
CA ARG A 282 10.05 7.43 -21.57
C ARG A 282 9.37 8.37 -22.56
N GLU A 283 8.25 7.97 -23.18
CA GLU A 283 7.47 8.85 -24.07
C GLU A 283 6.93 10.10 -23.32
N PHE A 284 6.72 10.02 -22.00
CA PHE A 284 6.33 11.16 -21.15
C PHE A 284 7.53 11.99 -20.64
N GLY A 285 8.77 11.59 -20.93
CA GLY A 285 9.98 12.20 -20.36
C GLY A 285 10.21 11.86 -18.88
N ALA A 286 9.55 10.83 -18.36
CA ALA A 286 9.73 10.34 -16.99
C ALA A 286 10.80 9.23 -16.91
N TYR A 287 11.32 8.99 -15.72
CA TYR A 287 12.42 8.06 -15.44
C TYR A 287 11.89 6.70 -14.91
N PRO A 288 11.95 5.63 -15.70
CA PRO A 288 11.51 4.30 -15.26
C PRO A 288 12.55 3.60 -14.39
N ILE A 289 12.08 2.92 -13.33
CA ILE A 289 12.85 2.01 -12.46
C ILE A 289 12.08 0.69 -12.39
N ILE A 290 12.77 -0.43 -12.52
CA ILE A 290 12.17 -1.76 -12.36
C ILE A 290 12.63 -2.37 -11.03
N CYS A 291 11.68 -2.82 -10.23
CA CYS A 291 11.93 -3.66 -9.07
C CYS A 291 11.47 -5.08 -9.37
N SER A 292 12.27 -6.09 -8.99
CA SER A 292 11.77 -7.47 -8.96
C SER A 292 10.68 -7.63 -7.89
N PRO A 293 9.73 -8.57 -8.03
CA PRO A 293 8.78 -8.84 -6.95
C PRO A 293 9.49 -9.30 -5.67
N ILE A 294 9.00 -8.88 -4.51
CA ILE A 294 9.50 -9.38 -3.22
C ILE A 294 9.38 -10.91 -3.12
N SER A 295 10.21 -11.54 -2.30
CA SER A 295 10.02 -12.95 -1.97
C SER A 295 8.92 -13.11 -0.93
N ARG A 296 8.11 -14.16 -1.12
CA ARG A 296 7.34 -14.80 -0.05
C ARG A 296 8.26 -15.34 1.03
N ILE A 297 7.70 -15.70 2.18
CA ILE A 297 8.43 -16.49 3.19
C ILE A 297 8.96 -17.76 2.50
N PRO A 298 10.29 -17.97 2.45
CA PRO A 298 10.86 -19.13 1.77
C PRO A 298 10.44 -20.44 2.43
N PHE A 299 10.06 -21.41 1.61
CA PHE A 299 9.76 -22.77 2.09
C PHE A 299 10.98 -23.67 1.88
N THR A 300 11.10 -24.71 2.70
CA THR A 300 12.15 -25.72 2.56
C THR A 300 11.66 -26.83 1.63
N ASP A 301 12.44 -27.13 0.61
CA ASP A 301 12.25 -28.30 -0.23
C ASP A 301 12.60 -29.58 0.55
N GLU A 302 11.64 -30.51 0.68
CA GLU A 302 11.78 -31.70 1.52
C GLU A 302 12.86 -32.68 1.02
N GLU A 303 13.13 -32.71 -0.29
CA GLU A 303 14.09 -33.65 -0.90
C GLU A 303 15.52 -33.13 -0.83
N THR A 304 15.70 -31.81 -1.03
CA THR A 304 17.01 -31.18 -1.14
C THR A 304 17.43 -30.42 0.12
N GLY A 305 16.49 -30.15 1.03
CA GLY A 305 16.71 -29.31 2.23
C GLY A 305 16.95 -27.83 1.92
N LYS A 306 16.83 -27.41 0.65
CA LYS A 306 17.14 -26.03 0.23
C LYS A 306 15.93 -25.12 0.39
N LYS A 307 16.17 -23.85 0.75
CA LYS A 307 15.15 -22.81 0.74
C LYS A 307 14.80 -22.44 -0.71
N CYS A 308 13.50 -22.39 -1.00
CA CYS A 308 12.96 -22.19 -2.35
C CYS A 308 12.04 -20.98 -2.40
N SER A 309 11.97 -20.32 -3.57
CA SER A 309 11.08 -19.19 -3.83
C SER A 309 10.19 -19.45 -5.03
N LEU A 310 8.94 -18.97 -4.94
CA LEU A 310 7.94 -19.11 -6.01
C LEU A 310 8.07 -18.05 -7.10
N LEU A 311 8.82 -16.96 -6.87
CA LEU A 311 8.89 -15.81 -7.79
C LEU A 311 10.24 -15.60 -8.47
N LYS A 312 11.19 -16.52 -8.30
CA LYS A 312 12.54 -16.39 -8.88
C LYS A 312 12.51 -16.16 -10.40
N THR A 313 11.65 -16.86 -11.14
CA THR A 313 11.56 -16.70 -12.61
C THR A 313 11.04 -15.32 -13.02
N TYR A 314 10.11 -14.74 -12.25
CA TYR A 314 9.60 -13.39 -12.47
C TYR A 314 10.63 -12.32 -12.10
N ALA A 315 11.42 -12.55 -11.05
CA ALA A 315 12.56 -11.70 -10.70
C ALA A 315 13.63 -11.68 -11.81
N LEU A 316 13.98 -12.84 -12.36
CA LEU A 316 14.90 -12.95 -13.49
C LEU A 316 14.37 -12.25 -14.75
N ALA A 317 13.08 -12.38 -15.04
CA ALA A 317 12.46 -11.68 -16.16
C ALA A 317 12.45 -10.15 -15.96
N ALA A 318 12.23 -9.67 -14.74
CA ALA A 318 12.30 -8.25 -14.41
C ALA A 318 13.73 -7.69 -14.58
N ARG A 319 14.73 -8.43 -14.10
CA ARG A 319 16.15 -8.11 -14.29
C ARG A 319 16.51 -8.04 -15.78
N GLN A 320 16.10 -9.05 -16.56
CA GLN A 320 16.35 -9.07 -18.00
C GLN A 320 15.72 -7.87 -18.71
N ALA A 321 14.47 -7.49 -18.39
CA ALA A 321 13.86 -6.30 -18.96
C ALA A 321 14.65 -5.03 -18.60
N SER A 322 15.13 -4.92 -17.36
CA SER A 322 15.96 -3.78 -16.95
C SER A 322 17.26 -3.68 -17.75
N GLU A 323 17.98 -4.79 -17.88
CA GLU A 323 19.24 -4.86 -18.63
C GLU A 323 19.04 -4.53 -20.11
N GLU A 324 18.02 -5.12 -20.76
CA GLU A 324 17.70 -4.86 -22.17
C GLU A 324 17.35 -3.41 -22.46
N LEU A 325 16.68 -2.75 -21.51
CA LEU A 325 16.17 -1.40 -21.69
C LEU A 325 17.09 -0.35 -21.09
N ASN A 326 18.18 -0.76 -20.42
CA ASN A 326 19.08 0.09 -19.67
C ASN A 326 18.32 1.02 -18.71
N VAL A 327 17.57 0.42 -17.78
CA VAL A 327 16.87 1.14 -16.70
C VAL A 327 17.36 0.63 -15.34
N PRO A 328 17.41 1.47 -14.29
CA PRO A 328 17.80 1.01 -12.95
C PRO A 328 16.97 -0.19 -12.47
N PHE A 329 17.65 -1.10 -11.77
CA PHE A 329 17.07 -2.32 -11.21
C PHE A 329 17.26 -2.37 -9.70
N ILE A 330 16.19 -2.69 -8.97
CA ILE A 330 16.26 -3.03 -7.55
C ILE A 330 15.88 -4.50 -7.38
N ASP A 331 16.84 -5.34 -6.96
CA ASP A 331 16.64 -6.78 -6.77
C ASP A 331 15.98 -7.11 -5.42
N LEU A 332 14.79 -6.57 -5.20
CA LEU A 332 14.01 -6.83 -3.99
C LEU A 332 13.74 -8.31 -3.74
N HIS A 333 13.69 -9.15 -4.78
CA HIS A 333 13.48 -10.58 -4.64
C HIS A 333 14.63 -11.21 -3.85
N THR A 334 15.87 -10.99 -4.30
CA THR A 334 17.07 -11.53 -3.64
C THR A 334 17.23 -10.94 -2.24
N LEU A 335 17.08 -9.62 -2.10
CA LEU A 335 17.27 -8.91 -0.83
C LEU A 335 16.28 -9.41 0.24
N THR A 336 15.00 -9.46 -0.10
CA THR A 336 13.97 -9.94 0.84
C THR A 336 14.08 -11.44 1.09
N PHE A 337 14.39 -12.25 0.08
CA PHE A 337 14.61 -13.70 0.25
C PHE A 337 15.70 -13.98 1.28
N ASN A 338 16.85 -13.30 1.15
CA ASN A 338 17.96 -13.44 2.09
C ASN A 338 17.58 -12.94 3.49
N LYS A 339 16.86 -11.81 3.58
CA LYS A 339 16.39 -11.29 4.87
C LYS A 339 15.45 -12.24 5.59
N TRP A 340 14.53 -12.88 4.87
CA TRP A 340 13.62 -13.87 5.46
C TRP A 340 14.34 -15.14 5.89
N ILE A 341 15.42 -15.54 5.20
CA ILE A 341 16.28 -16.65 5.66
C ILE A 341 17.04 -16.27 6.93
N GLU A 342 17.57 -15.05 7.00
CA GLU A 342 18.28 -14.54 8.18
C GLU A 342 17.38 -14.47 9.42
N LEU A 343 16.12 -14.06 9.25
CA LEU A 343 15.14 -13.99 10.35
C LEU A 343 14.60 -15.36 10.76
N ASP A 344 14.69 -16.35 9.87
CA ASP A 344 14.16 -17.71 10.05
C ASP A 344 12.70 -17.71 10.51
N ASP A 345 12.36 -18.39 11.61
CA ASP A 345 10.98 -18.44 12.13
C ASP A 345 10.39 -17.05 12.44
N ARG A 346 11.23 -16.07 12.78
CA ARG A 346 10.80 -14.70 13.05
C ARG A 346 10.29 -13.98 11.81
N ALA A 347 10.56 -14.48 10.60
CA ALA A 347 9.99 -13.91 9.39
C ALA A 347 8.46 -13.86 9.45
N ASN A 348 7.80 -14.81 10.13
CA ASN A 348 6.34 -14.79 10.30
C ASN A 348 5.81 -13.56 11.04
N ASP A 349 6.64 -12.91 11.87
CA ASP A 349 6.24 -11.71 12.61
C ASP A 349 6.13 -10.46 11.72
N TYR A 350 6.58 -10.55 10.46
CA TYR A 350 6.56 -9.46 9.46
C TYR A 350 5.42 -9.65 8.45
N PHE A 351 4.59 -10.67 8.63
CA PHE A 351 3.66 -11.15 7.63
C PHE A 351 2.28 -11.43 8.23
N MET A 352 1.23 -11.04 7.49
CA MET A 352 -0.15 -11.42 7.76
C MET A 352 -0.45 -12.85 7.27
N ASP A 353 0.22 -13.26 6.20
CA ASP A 353 0.21 -14.61 5.64
C ASP A 353 1.54 -14.90 4.92
N GLN A 354 1.70 -16.01 4.21
CA GLN A 354 2.97 -16.34 3.52
C GLN A 354 3.41 -15.35 2.41
N THR A 355 2.60 -14.33 2.08
CA THR A 355 2.79 -13.37 0.98
C THR A 355 2.68 -11.92 1.41
N HIS A 356 1.65 -11.59 2.19
CA HIS A 356 1.30 -10.22 2.51
C HIS A 356 1.96 -9.81 3.82
N THR A 357 2.73 -8.73 3.77
CA THR A 357 3.40 -8.16 4.93
C THR A 357 2.40 -7.46 5.85
N ASN A 358 2.67 -7.47 7.16
CA ASN A 358 2.10 -6.48 8.06
C ASN A 358 2.86 -5.16 7.94
N ASP A 359 2.49 -4.14 8.71
CA ASP A 359 3.17 -2.83 8.63
C ASP A 359 4.67 -2.93 8.95
N TYR A 360 5.11 -3.87 9.79
CA TYR A 360 6.53 -4.09 10.07
C TYR A 360 7.31 -4.68 8.89
N GLY A 361 6.75 -5.70 8.24
CA GLY A 361 7.33 -6.22 7.00
C GLY A 361 7.38 -5.16 5.91
N ALA A 362 6.33 -4.36 5.82
CA ALA A 362 6.23 -3.27 4.85
C ALA A 362 7.31 -2.20 5.08
N SER A 363 7.50 -1.77 6.34
CA SER A 363 8.53 -0.80 6.70
C SER A 363 9.94 -1.33 6.47
N LEU A 364 10.22 -2.58 6.86
CA LEU A 364 11.53 -3.21 6.62
C LEU A 364 11.86 -3.29 5.12
N ILE A 365 10.89 -3.64 4.28
CA ILE A 365 11.11 -3.66 2.83
C ILE A 365 11.29 -2.23 2.28
N ALA A 366 10.55 -1.24 2.80
CA ALA A 366 10.71 0.14 2.39
C ALA A 366 12.11 0.69 2.73
N GLU A 367 12.65 0.32 3.89
CA GLU A 367 14.04 0.61 4.29
C GLU A 367 15.03 -0.04 3.32
N ILE A 368 14.86 -1.32 2.98
CA ILE A 368 15.69 -2.01 1.97
C ILE A 368 15.66 -1.27 0.63
N VAL A 369 14.49 -0.82 0.16
CA VAL A 369 14.39 -0.05 -1.09
C VAL A 369 15.15 1.28 -0.98
N ALA A 370 14.98 1.99 0.14
CA ALA A 370 15.66 3.25 0.41
C ALA A 370 17.20 3.08 0.45
N ASP A 371 17.66 2.02 1.10
CA ASP A 371 19.07 1.64 1.16
C ASP A 371 19.63 1.33 -0.23
N GLU A 372 18.92 0.57 -1.06
CA GLU A 372 19.36 0.26 -2.42
C GLU A 372 19.45 1.50 -3.31
N ILE A 373 18.50 2.45 -3.18
CA ILE A 373 18.55 3.73 -3.89
C ILE A 373 19.80 4.52 -3.48
N ARG A 374 20.08 4.59 -2.18
CA ARG A 374 21.27 5.27 -1.62
C ARG A 374 22.57 4.61 -2.06
N ASN A 375 22.70 3.31 -1.81
CA ASN A 375 23.94 2.57 -2.01
C ASN A 375 24.34 2.45 -3.47
N ASN A 376 23.37 2.39 -4.39
CA ASN A 376 23.63 2.28 -5.82
C ASN A 376 23.50 3.62 -6.56
N ASN A 377 23.25 4.74 -5.87
CA ASN A 377 23.04 6.07 -6.45
C ASN A 377 22.03 6.03 -7.62
N ILE A 378 20.82 5.51 -7.36
CA ILE A 378 19.80 5.35 -8.41
C ILE A 378 19.24 6.72 -8.82
N GLU A 379 19.75 7.25 -9.93
CA GLU A 379 19.34 8.54 -10.49
C GLU A 379 17.96 8.49 -11.19
N PRO A 380 17.16 9.58 -11.13
CA PRO A 380 17.40 10.80 -10.36
C PRO A 380 16.98 10.69 -8.88
N LEU A 381 16.50 9.51 -8.46
CA LEU A 381 15.81 9.31 -7.18
C LEU A 381 16.73 9.50 -5.95
N CYS A 382 18.01 9.19 -6.07
CA CYS A 382 19.01 9.41 -5.03
C CYS A 382 19.22 10.89 -4.67
N ASN A 383 18.78 11.84 -5.50
CA ASN A 383 18.84 13.27 -5.16
C ASN A 383 17.76 13.70 -4.16
N PHE A 384 16.73 12.86 -3.96
CA PHE A 384 15.59 13.17 -3.12
C PHE A 384 15.57 12.36 -1.83
N ILE A 385 16.47 11.39 -1.66
CA ILE A 385 16.45 10.49 -0.51
C ILE A 385 17.22 11.13 0.66
N SER A 386 16.61 11.12 1.85
CA SER A 386 17.27 11.56 3.08
C SER A 386 18.47 10.66 3.40
N PRO A 387 19.48 11.17 4.13
CA PRO A 387 20.58 10.34 4.63
C PRO A 387 20.08 9.14 5.43
N ALA A 388 20.86 8.06 5.43
CA ALA A 388 20.54 6.85 6.21
C ALA A 388 20.47 7.19 7.71
N ASP A 389 19.44 6.69 8.40
CA ASP A 389 19.46 6.63 9.86
C ASP A 389 20.44 5.50 10.26
N PRO A 390 21.42 5.75 11.15
CA PRO A 390 22.30 4.70 11.64
C PRO A 390 21.59 3.67 12.53
N THR A 391 20.35 3.94 12.96
CA THR A 391 19.54 3.06 13.79
C THR A 391 18.74 2.10 12.91
N PRO A 392 19.04 0.79 12.90
CA PRO A 392 18.29 -0.16 12.11
C PRO A 392 16.83 -0.21 12.57
N PHE A 393 15.90 -0.29 11.63
CA PHE A 393 14.49 -0.49 11.96
C PHE A 393 14.33 -1.69 12.90
N THR A 394 13.71 -1.45 14.04
CA THR A 394 13.33 -2.51 14.97
C THR A 394 11.82 -2.37 15.20
N PRO A 395 11.01 -3.38 14.86
CA PRO A 395 9.60 -3.37 15.22
C PRO A 395 9.47 -3.01 16.71
N ASP A 396 8.63 -2.04 17.03
CA ASP A 396 8.23 -1.85 18.42
C ASP A 396 7.61 -3.16 18.92
N LEU A 397 7.73 -3.43 20.23
CA LEU A 397 7.17 -4.63 20.85
C LEU A 397 5.63 -4.55 20.82
N ASP A 398 5.04 -4.72 19.64
CA ASP A 398 3.59 -4.71 19.49
C ASP A 398 2.99 -5.93 20.16
N ILE A 399 1.74 -5.77 20.53
CA ILE A 399 0.99 -6.82 21.16
C ILE A 399 0.50 -7.75 20.04
N LYS A 400 1.13 -8.92 19.90
CA LYS A 400 0.69 -9.98 18.98
C LYS A 400 -0.76 -10.43 19.26
N GLU A 401 -1.24 -10.21 20.48
CA GLU A 401 -2.63 -10.42 20.87
C GLU A 401 -3.52 -9.25 20.40
N LEU A 402 -4.07 -9.40 19.20
CA LEU A 402 -5.00 -8.43 18.63
C LEU A 402 -6.38 -8.51 19.30
N PRO A 403 -7.11 -7.38 19.39
CA PRO A 403 -8.51 -7.40 19.79
C PRO A 403 -9.33 -8.33 18.88
N LYS A 404 -10.18 -9.16 19.49
CA LYS A 404 -11.08 -10.05 18.74
C LYS A 404 -12.11 -9.21 17.98
N GLU A 405 -12.12 -9.35 16.66
CA GLU A 405 -13.15 -8.76 15.80
C GLU A 405 -14.19 -9.81 15.41
N PRO A 406 -15.47 -9.43 15.28
CA PRO A 406 -16.47 -10.31 14.67
C PRO A 406 -16.17 -10.48 13.18
N GLU A 407 -16.46 -11.66 12.63
CA GLU A 407 -16.21 -11.98 11.21
C GLU A 407 -16.72 -10.88 10.28
N GLU A 408 -15.90 -10.50 9.30
CA GLU A 408 -16.31 -9.61 8.23
C GLU A 408 -17.17 -10.35 7.21
N SER A 409 -18.01 -9.59 6.50
CA SER A 409 -18.65 -10.07 5.27
C SER A 409 -17.58 -10.59 4.32
N SER A 410 -17.89 -11.70 3.65
CA SER A 410 -16.98 -12.29 2.69
C SER A 410 -16.61 -11.28 1.60
N ILE A 411 -15.36 -11.27 1.15
CA ILE A 411 -14.95 -10.49 -0.04
C ILE A 411 -15.76 -10.87 -1.29
N PHE A 412 -16.46 -12.00 -1.25
CA PHE A 412 -17.36 -12.50 -2.30
C PHE A 412 -18.81 -12.03 -2.15
N ASP A 413 -19.13 -11.26 -1.11
CA ASP A 413 -20.46 -10.66 -0.89
C ASP A 413 -20.67 -9.36 -1.68
N ILE A 414 -19.72 -8.98 -2.55
CA ILE A 414 -19.83 -7.84 -3.46
C ILE A 414 -20.63 -8.19 -4.73
N ASN A 415 -21.02 -7.14 -5.48
CA ASN A 415 -21.47 -7.32 -6.86
C ASN A 415 -20.33 -7.85 -7.72
N ILE A 416 -20.64 -8.72 -8.68
CA ILE A 416 -19.63 -9.34 -9.54
C ILE A 416 -18.92 -8.24 -10.34
N PRO A 417 -17.57 -8.15 -10.26
CA PRO A 417 -16.83 -7.05 -10.87
C PRO A 417 -16.58 -7.24 -12.37
N TYR A 418 -16.91 -8.41 -12.94
CA TYR A 418 -16.59 -8.76 -14.32
C TYR A 418 -17.47 -8.01 -15.32
N VAL A 419 -16.88 -7.15 -16.15
CA VAL A 419 -17.62 -6.35 -17.14
C VAL A 419 -17.88 -7.11 -18.43
N ASP A 420 -17.13 -8.17 -18.73
CA ASP A 420 -17.25 -8.96 -19.96
C ASP A 420 -18.15 -10.20 -19.86
N ILE A 421 -18.94 -10.29 -18.79
CA ILE A 421 -19.94 -11.35 -18.61
C ILE A 421 -21.38 -10.85 -18.73
N GLU A 422 -21.58 -9.53 -18.89
CA GLU A 422 -22.93 -8.97 -18.96
C GLU A 422 -23.68 -9.51 -20.18
N GLY A 423 -24.91 -9.97 -19.98
CA GLY A 423 -25.77 -10.50 -21.04
C GLY A 423 -25.46 -11.92 -21.54
N ILE A 424 -24.45 -12.62 -21.02
CA ILE A 424 -24.17 -14.00 -21.45
C ILE A 424 -25.05 -15.03 -20.71
N PRO A 425 -25.46 -16.14 -21.36
CA PRO A 425 -26.31 -17.17 -20.74
C PRO A 425 -25.75 -17.80 -19.46
N GLN A 426 -24.42 -17.77 -19.31
CA GLN A 426 -23.70 -18.36 -18.18
C GLN A 426 -23.61 -17.43 -16.96
N TYR A 427 -24.09 -16.19 -17.04
CA TYR A 427 -23.98 -15.18 -15.97
C TYR A 427 -24.37 -15.73 -14.60
N GLY A 428 -25.53 -16.37 -14.48
CA GLY A 428 -26.00 -16.92 -13.20
C GLY A 428 -25.07 -17.99 -12.60
N ARG A 429 -24.42 -18.81 -13.44
CA ARG A 429 -23.45 -19.82 -12.96
C ARG A 429 -22.14 -19.18 -12.53
N ILE A 430 -21.70 -18.14 -13.25
CA ILE A 430 -20.51 -17.35 -12.91
C ILE A 430 -20.75 -16.63 -11.58
N ALA A 431 -21.93 -16.06 -11.38
CA ALA A 431 -22.34 -15.44 -10.12
C ALA A 431 -22.26 -16.40 -8.94
N THR A 432 -22.78 -17.62 -9.10
CA THR A 432 -22.69 -18.65 -8.07
C THR A 432 -21.24 -19.07 -7.80
N ALA A 433 -20.44 -19.27 -8.85
CA ALA A 433 -19.02 -19.62 -8.71
C ALA A 433 -18.21 -18.51 -8.01
N PHE A 434 -18.53 -17.25 -8.31
CA PHE A 434 -17.96 -16.08 -7.66
C PHE A 434 -18.28 -16.07 -6.16
N LYS A 435 -19.56 -16.14 -5.79
CA LYS A 435 -20.00 -16.20 -4.39
C LYS A 435 -19.43 -17.41 -3.64
N GLY A 436 -19.18 -18.51 -4.35
CA GLY A 436 -18.53 -19.70 -3.83
C GLY A 436 -17.00 -19.61 -3.68
N GLY A 437 -16.38 -18.46 -3.97
CA GLY A 437 -14.94 -18.23 -3.82
C GLY A 437 -14.05 -18.87 -4.90
N LEU A 438 -14.65 -19.36 -5.99
CA LEU A 438 -13.93 -20.05 -7.07
C LEU A 438 -13.23 -19.09 -8.02
N LEU A 439 -13.78 -17.88 -8.17
CA LEU A 439 -13.29 -16.87 -9.09
C LEU A 439 -12.56 -15.75 -8.32
N ASP A 440 -11.86 -14.89 -9.06
CA ASP A 440 -11.00 -13.85 -8.48
C ASP A 440 -11.77 -12.52 -8.32
N PRO A 441 -11.96 -12.00 -7.10
CA PRO A 441 -12.73 -10.78 -6.87
C PRO A 441 -11.99 -9.49 -7.29
N CYS A 442 -10.69 -9.57 -7.60
CA CYS A 442 -9.88 -8.40 -7.88
C CYS A 442 -9.70 -8.08 -9.37
N ILE A 443 -10.41 -8.74 -10.28
CA ILE A 443 -10.29 -8.48 -11.72
C ILE A 443 -11.58 -7.92 -12.32
N MET A 444 -11.43 -7.07 -13.31
CA MET A 444 -12.55 -6.50 -14.06
C MET A 444 -12.96 -7.33 -15.28
N TYR A 445 -12.09 -8.20 -15.81
CA TYR A 445 -12.38 -9.04 -16.97
C TYR A 445 -12.13 -10.52 -16.68
N LEU A 446 -13.15 -11.37 -16.81
CA LEU A 446 -13.05 -12.81 -16.60
C LEU A 446 -12.61 -13.57 -17.86
N HIS A 447 -12.94 -13.04 -19.03
CA HIS A 447 -12.78 -13.65 -20.34
C HIS A 447 -13.43 -15.04 -20.45
N PRO A 448 -14.75 -15.15 -20.23
CA PRO A 448 -15.45 -16.43 -20.05
C PRO A 448 -15.41 -17.36 -21.28
N MET A 449 -15.16 -16.81 -22.46
CA MET A 449 -15.12 -17.55 -23.72
C MET A 449 -13.71 -17.99 -24.15
N GLN A 450 -12.66 -17.55 -23.46
CA GLN A 450 -11.29 -17.96 -23.77
C GLN A 450 -10.99 -19.36 -23.22
N THR A 451 -10.11 -20.09 -23.91
CA THR A 451 -9.69 -21.42 -23.48
C THR A 451 -9.05 -21.38 -22.09
N MET A 452 -9.41 -22.33 -21.24
CA MET A 452 -8.91 -22.45 -19.88
C MET A 452 -7.74 -23.47 -19.79
N PRO A 453 -6.43 -23.08 -19.81
CA PRO A 453 -5.32 -24.01 -19.56
C PRO A 453 -5.38 -24.87 -18.27
N ARG A 454 -4.74 -26.04 -18.33
CA ARG A 454 -4.91 -27.10 -17.33
C ARG A 454 -4.57 -26.67 -15.90
N ALA A 455 -3.50 -25.89 -15.70
CA ALA A 455 -3.08 -25.44 -14.37
C ALA A 455 -4.16 -24.62 -13.62
N GLN A 456 -4.84 -23.68 -14.28
CA GLN A 456 -5.91 -22.91 -13.63
C GLN A 456 -7.24 -23.68 -13.56
N VAL A 457 -7.49 -24.66 -14.44
CA VAL A 457 -8.58 -25.63 -14.21
C VAL A 457 -8.32 -26.39 -12.91
N LEU A 458 -7.11 -26.89 -12.73
CA LEU A 458 -6.70 -27.60 -11.51
C LEU A 458 -6.82 -26.71 -10.27
N MET A 459 -6.40 -25.45 -10.33
CA MET A 459 -6.57 -24.50 -9.23
C MET A 459 -8.05 -24.30 -8.84
N VAL A 460 -8.93 -24.06 -9.83
CA VAL A 460 -10.37 -23.91 -9.58
C VAL A 460 -10.96 -25.21 -9.03
N LEU A 461 -10.53 -26.37 -9.57
CA LEU A 461 -10.94 -27.69 -9.10
C LEU A 461 -10.53 -27.93 -7.64
N PHE A 462 -9.28 -27.61 -7.26
CA PHE A 462 -8.84 -27.79 -5.88
C PHE A 462 -9.54 -26.85 -4.90
N LYS A 463 -9.81 -25.60 -5.31
CA LYS A 463 -10.68 -24.69 -4.54
C LYS A 463 -12.07 -25.29 -4.35
N ALA A 464 -12.66 -25.81 -5.42
CA ALA A 464 -13.99 -26.43 -5.37
C ALA A 464 -14.04 -27.68 -4.49
N LEU A 465 -12.98 -28.51 -4.51
CA LEU A 465 -12.87 -29.74 -3.74
C LEU A 465 -12.35 -29.54 -2.32
N ARG A 466 -11.93 -28.31 -1.96
CA ARG A 466 -11.31 -27.98 -0.66
C ARG A 466 -10.15 -28.93 -0.28
N ILE A 467 -9.37 -29.35 -1.27
CA ILE A 467 -8.24 -30.28 -1.05
C ILE A 467 -7.06 -29.48 -0.49
N GLU A 468 -6.73 -29.71 0.78
CA GLU A 468 -5.49 -29.25 1.42
C GLU A 468 -4.36 -30.27 1.22
N GLY A 469 -3.11 -29.80 1.07
CA GLY A 469 -1.91 -30.67 1.03
C GLY A 469 -1.42 -31.12 -0.35
N ARG A 470 -0.34 -31.93 -0.32
CA ARG A 470 0.60 -32.26 -1.43
C ARG A 470 -0.04 -32.33 -2.82
N ARG A 471 0.61 -31.67 -3.79
CA ARG A 471 0.24 -31.61 -5.21
C ARG A 471 0.74 -32.87 -5.95
N PRO A 472 -0.07 -33.92 -6.20
CA PRO A 472 0.39 -35.20 -6.76
C PRO A 472 0.85 -35.12 -8.24
N TYR A 473 0.80 -33.93 -8.82
CA TYR A 473 1.08 -33.63 -10.23
C TYR A 473 2.41 -32.89 -10.45
N HIS A 474 3.20 -32.67 -9.39
CA HIS A 474 4.52 -32.06 -9.53
C HIS A 474 5.38 -32.83 -10.55
N GLY A 475 5.95 -32.13 -11.52
CA GLY A 475 6.79 -32.71 -12.57
C GLY A 475 6.04 -33.52 -13.65
N ARG A 476 4.70 -33.65 -13.59
CA ARG A 476 3.92 -34.42 -14.58
C ARG A 476 3.45 -33.61 -15.79
N TYR A 477 3.44 -32.29 -15.70
CA TYR A 477 2.95 -31.40 -16.75
C TYR A 477 3.93 -30.25 -16.96
N ILE A 478 4.37 -30.04 -18.19
CA ILE A 478 5.41 -29.06 -18.54
C ILE A 478 4.98 -27.59 -18.29
N ASP A 479 3.67 -27.34 -18.28
CA ASP A 479 3.05 -26.05 -17.93
C ASP A 479 2.83 -25.87 -16.41
N ILE A 480 3.19 -26.87 -15.60
CA ILE A 480 3.27 -26.80 -14.14
C ILE A 480 4.76 -26.74 -13.77
N VAL A 481 5.28 -25.51 -13.74
CA VAL A 481 6.72 -25.22 -13.67
C VAL A 481 7.35 -25.78 -12.38
N LEU A 482 8.55 -26.36 -12.53
CA LEU A 482 9.45 -26.74 -11.43
C LEU A 482 9.80 -25.53 -10.56
N PHE A 483 9.86 -25.73 -9.25
CA PHE A 483 10.50 -24.78 -8.32
C PHE A 483 11.93 -24.49 -8.75
N VAL A 484 12.33 -23.22 -8.79
CA VAL A 484 13.70 -22.85 -9.10
C VAL A 484 14.44 -22.55 -7.81
N THR A 485 15.36 -23.44 -7.45
CA THR A 485 16.24 -23.31 -6.29
C THR A 485 17.16 -22.09 -6.46
N LEU A 486 17.28 -21.22 -5.45
CA LEU A 486 18.43 -20.32 -5.33
C LEU A 486 19.57 -21.11 -4.65
N HIS A 487 20.78 -21.00 -5.18
CA HIS A 487 21.96 -21.41 -4.44
C HIS A 487 22.51 -20.14 -3.83
N ALA A 488 22.49 -20.04 -2.51
CA ALA A 488 23.37 -19.11 -1.82
C ALA A 488 24.78 -19.61 -2.11
N SER A 489 25.56 -18.81 -2.85
CA SER A 489 27.01 -18.99 -2.98
C SER A 489 27.70 -18.41 -1.76
#